data_AF-A0A962T2L2-F1
#
_entry.id   AF-A0A962T2L2-F1
#
_cell.length_a   1.000
_cell.length_b   1.000
_cell.length_c   1.000
_cell.angle_alpha   90.00
_cell.angle_beta   90.00
_cell.angle_gamma   90.00
#
_symmetry.space_group_name_H-M   'P 1'
#
loop_
_entity.id
_entity.type
_entity.pdbx_description
1 polymer ?
#
loop_
_entity_poly.entity_id
_entity_poly.type
_entity_poly.pdbx_seq_one_letter_code
_entity_poly.pdbx_strand_id
1 'polypeptide(L)' 'MTTSHPVHTVCPHCKRPVVALRGQQHTRCAEHGLIVPMRSAIVNPPLKPAPPAKAA' A
#
# COMPACT_ATOMS: atom_id res chain seq x y z
N MET A 1 18.21 -10.72 -14.20
CA MET A 1 16.81 -11.18 -14.06
C MET A 1 16.31 -10.71 -12.71
N THR A 2 15.31 -9.81 -12.66
CA THR A 2 14.69 -9.37 -11.41
C THR A 2 13.80 -10.50 -10.91
N THR A 3 14.29 -11.22 -9.90
CA THR A 3 13.55 -12.30 -9.25
C THR A 3 12.35 -11.69 -8.52
N SER A 4 11.17 -11.77 -9.14
CA SER A 4 9.92 -11.35 -8.51
C SER A 4 9.56 -12.34 -7.41
N HIS A 5 10.06 -12.11 -6.20
CA HIS A 5 9.75 -12.95 -5.06
C HIS A 5 8.26 -12.76 -4.69
N PRO A 6 7.46 -13.83 -4.65
CA PRO A 6 6.07 -13.73 -4.19
C PRO A 6 6.06 -13.38 -2.71
N VAL A 7 5.42 -12.26 -2.38
CA VAL A 7 5.16 -11.85 -1.00
C VAL A 7 3.74 -12.27 -0.67
N HIS A 8 3.59 -13.03 0.39
CA HIS A 8 2.27 -13.43 0.87
C HIS A 8 1.68 -12.23 1.62
N THR A 9 0.65 -11.62 1.05
CA THR A 9 -0.13 -10.56 1.68
C THR A 9 -1.52 -11.07 2.00
N VAL A 10 -2.21 -10.38 2.89
CA VAL A 10 -3.57 -10.74 3.29
C VAL A 10 -4.52 -9.66 2.79
N CYS A 11 -5.71 -10.05 2.33
CA CYS A 11 -6.76 -9.10 2.01
C CYS A 11 -7.23 -8.39 3.29
N PRO A 12 -7.26 -7.04 3.33
CA PRO A 12 -7.72 -6.32 4.51
C PRO A 12 -9.22 -6.52 4.79
N HIS A 13 -10.00 -6.92 3.78
CA HIS A 13 -11.45 -7.11 3.91
C HIS A 13 -11.83 -8.50 4.40
N CYS A 14 -11.35 -9.56 3.73
CA CYS A 14 -11.73 -10.94 4.06
C CYS A 14 -10.65 -11.75 4.78
N LYS A 15 -9.49 -11.16 5.06
CA LYS A 15 -8.35 -11.81 5.74
C LYS A 15 -7.84 -13.08 5.03
N ARG A 16 -8.25 -13.33 3.78
CA ARG A 16 -7.72 -14.44 2.97
C ARG A 16 -6.33 -14.09 2.43
N PRO A 17 -5.42 -15.07 2.34
CA PRO A 17 -4.13 -14.88 1.70
C PRO A 17 -4.34 -14.54 0.21
N VAL A 18 -3.57 -13.57 -0.26
CA VAL A 18 -3.54 -13.13 -1.66
C VAL A 18 -2.07 -13.09 -2.09
N VAL A 19 -1.79 -13.59 -3.30
CA VAL A 19 -0.46 -13.54 -3.87
C VAL A 19 -0.17 -12.12 -4.34
N ALA A 20 0.90 -11.50 -3.83
CA ALA A 20 1.41 -10.24 -4.37
C ALA A 20 2.85 -10.44 -4.84
N LEU A 21 3.23 -9.73 -5.89
CA LEU A 21 4.64 -9.68 -6.30
C LEU A 21 5.35 -8.56 -5.56
N ARG A 22 6.59 -8.80 -5.14
CA ARG A 22 7.44 -7.76 -4.54
C ARG A 22 7.57 -6.58 -5.50
N GLY A 23 7.15 -5.38 -5.06
CA GLY A 23 7.18 -4.15 -5.87
C GLY A 23 5.85 -3.79 -6.53
N GLN A 24 4.82 -4.64 -6.46
CA GLN A 24 3.48 -4.24 -6.87
C GLN A 24 2.80 -3.40 -5.77
N GLN A 25 2.35 -2.20 -6.15
CA GLN A 25 1.60 -1.31 -5.26
C GLN A 25 0.20 -1.85 -4.92
N HIS A 26 -0.34 -2.70 -5.81
CA HIS A 26 -1.67 -3.29 -5.67
C HIS A 26 -1.64 -4.79 -5.96
N THR A 27 -2.50 -5.54 -5.28
CA THR A 27 -2.83 -6.93 -5.64
C THR A 27 -4.34 -7.09 -5.78
N ARG A 28 -4.82 -8.23 -6.30
CA ARG A 28 -6.24 -8.48 -6.55
C ARG A 28 -6.74 -9.61 -5.66
N CYS A 29 -7.70 -9.30 -4.80
CA CYS A 29 -8.54 -10.29 -4.14
C CYS A 29 -9.68 -10.71 -5.08
N ALA A 30 -10.01 -12.00 -5.11
CA ALA A 30 -11.10 -12.51 -5.96
C ALA A 30 -12.48 -11.92 -5.58
N GLU A 31 -12.71 -11.64 -4.30
CA GLU A 31 -14.03 -11.19 -3.82
C GLU A 31 -14.14 -9.66 -3.72
N HIS A 32 -13.03 -8.97 -3.45
CA HIS A 32 -13.02 -7.52 -3.18
C HIS A 32 -12.34 -6.71 -4.29
N GLY A 33 -11.75 -7.35 -5.30
CA GLY A 33 -11.04 -6.67 -6.36
C GLY A 33 -9.65 -6.16 -5.94
N LEU A 34 -9.28 -4.96 -6.38
CA LEU A 34 -7.97 -4.36 -6.10
C LEU A 34 -7.83 -4.01 -4.62
N ILE A 35 -6.75 -4.48 -4.00
CA ILE A 35 -6.39 -4.21 -2.62
C ILE A 35 -4.94 -3.71 -2.55
N VAL A 36 -4.64 -2.89 -1.55
CA VAL A 36 -3.29 -2.42 -1.26
C VAL A 36 -2.65 -3.39 -0.26
N PRO A 37 -1.55 -4.09 -0.60
CA PRO A 37 -0.82 -4.92 0.36
C PRO A 37 -0.32 -4.10 1.54
N MET A 38 -0.36 -4.66 2.75
CA MET A 38 -0.03 -3.94 3.99
C MET A 38 1.42 -3.38 4.04
N ARG A 39 2.37 -3.99 3.30
CA ARG A 39 3.75 -3.46 3.16
C ARG A 39 3.84 -2.20 2.30
N SER A 40 2.83 -1.93 1.47
CA SER A 40 2.68 -0.69 0.73
C SER A 40 2.00 0.39 1.57
N ALA A 41 2.00 0.27 2.91
CA ALA A 41 1.58 1.33 3.81
C ALA A 41 2.31 2.60 3.38
N ILE A 42 1.53 3.48 2.75
CA ILE A 42 1.94 4.79 2.29
C ILE A 42 2.61 5.43 3.49
N VAL A 43 3.92 5.62 3.42
CA VAL A 43 4.61 6.46 4.39
C VAL A 43 4.02 7.83 4.16
N ASN A 44 3.09 8.28 5.02
CA ASN A 44 2.67 9.67 4.99
C ASN A 44 3.94 10.48 5.28
N PRO A 45 4.51 11.20 4.29
CA PRO A 45 5.64 12.05 4.60
C PRO A 45 5.18 13.07 5.64
N PRO A 46 6.07 13.48 6.56
CA PRO A 46 5.72 14.48 7.56
C PRO A 46 5.12 15.69 6.83
N LEU A 47 3.96 16.15 7.31
CA LEU A 47 3.28 17.33 6.80
C LEU A 47 4.27 18.49 6.77
N LYS A 48 4.47 19.10 5.61
CA LYS A 48 5.32 20.29 5.50
C LYS A 48 4.75 21.36 6.42
N PRO A 49 5.57 22.04 7.23
CA PRO A 49 5.09 23.12 8.08
C PRO A 49 4.38 24.17 7.24
N ALA A 50 3.16 24.53 7.63
CA ALA A 50 2.39 25.56 6.98
C ALA A 50 3.14 26.90 7.06
N PRO A 51 3.14 27.73 6.00
CA PRO A 51 3.75 29.06 6.06
C PRO A 51 3.06 29.89 7.16
N PRO A 52 3.81 30.74 7.89
CA PRO A 52 3.23 31.60 8.91
C PRO A 52 2.15 32.47 8.26
N ALA A 53 0.96 32.46 8.86
CA ALA A 53 -0.11 33.36 8.47
C ALA A 53 0.42 34.79 8.57
N LYS A 54 0.46 35.52 7.46
CA LYS A 54 0.68 36.96 7.51
C LYS A 54 -0.49 37.57 8.28
N ALA A 55 -0.23 38.00 9.51
CA ALA A 55 -1.10 38.94 10.19
C ALA A 55 -1.10 40.24 9.38
N ALA A 56 -2.29 40.69 8.99
CA ALA A 56 -2.56 42.00 8.41
C ALA A 56 -3.31 42.84 9.44
#